data_AF-A0AAD4Q388-F1
#
_entry.id   AF-A0AAD4Q388-F1
#
_cell.length_a   1.000
_cell.length_b   1.000
_cell.length_c   1.000
_cell.angle_alpha   90.00
_cell.angle_beta   90.00
_cell.angle_gamma   90.00
#
_symmetry.space_group_name_H-M   'P 1'
#
loop_
_entity.id
_entity.type
_entity.pdbx_description
1 polymer ?
#
loop_
_entity_poly.entity_id
_entity_poly.type
_entity_poly.pdbx_seq_one_letter_code
_entity_poly.pdbx_strand_id
1 'polypeptide(L)'
;MTNEEARMANAQTLTTTHNIEKKVDGVDEKVQGVGAGVNDVNERLQGVDENVHVIDGKVQTIIDDGEKAATEAKLIMHTTAHKVGEVKRRQLRQSLRAWQSPSDPSTNHVIASDCQHEGTAEWFCKGTIFEKWKATGSLLWIHGKRMHLLLLTTNVRSDDHSVAGSGKSILCSAIINDIATLHKAGFVYMAYFYFDFRDVDKQSRRDLLRSLLVQLSARSDPFCDILSRLYTEHDDGTRQPSDNALMHCLNEMLTLPNQPPVYLIMDALDECPNTSGIPSAREQVLDVVKELVDLR
;
A
#
# COMPACT_ATOMS: atom_id res chain seq x y z
N MET A 1 -20.33 91.87 80.45
CA MET A 1 -19.11 91.14 80.08
C MET A 1 -17.91 91.96 80.47
N THR A 2 -17.26 91.57 81.57
CA THR A 2 -16.04 92.22 82.08
C THR A 2 -14.82 91.75 81.29
N ASN A 3 -13.79 92.60 81.19
CA ASN A 3 -12.55 92.35 80.42
C ASN A 3 -11.86 91.00 80.79
N GLU A 4 -12.09 90.50 82.00
CA GLU A 4 -11.67 89.18 82.51
C GLU A 4 -12.36 87.98 81.81
N GLU A 5 -13.67 88.07 81.53
CA GLU A 5 -14.45 86.99 80.92
C GLU A 5 -14.06 86.79 79.45
N ALA A 6 -13.77 87.87 78.74
CA ALA A 6 -13.25 87.83 77.37
C ALA A 6 -11.82 87.25 77.31
N ARG A 7 -10.97 87.51 78.32
CA ARG A 7 -9.63 86.91 78.43
C ARG A 7 -9.70 85.41 78.76
N MET A 8 -10.60 84.99 79.64
CA MET A 8 -10.84 83.58 79.95
C MET A 8 -11.39 82.79 78.75
N ALA A 9 -12.36 83.36 78.00
CA ALA A 9 -12.88 82.76 76.78
C ALA A 9 -11.82 82.66 75.68
N ASN A 10 -10.96 83.69 75.50
CA ASN A 10 -9.84 83.64 74.56
C ASN A 10 -8.79 82.59 74.95
N ALA A 11 -8.47 82.45 76.24
CA ALA A 11 -7.53 81.43 76.71
C ALA A 11 -8.07 80.00 76.51
N GLN A 12 -9.36 79.76 76.80
CA GLN A 12 -10.01 78.47 76.50
C GLN A 12 -10.06 78.20 74.99
N THR A 13 -10.34 79.20 74.16
CA THR A 13 -10.33 79.07 72.70
C THR A 13 -8.93 78.68 72.22
N LEU A 14 -7.88 79.41 72.62
CA LEU A 14 -6.47 79.11 72.30
C LEU A 14 -6.04 77.69 72.72
N THR A 15 -6.46 77.24 73.90
CA THR A 15 -6.14 75.89 74.40
C THR A 15 -6.85 74.80 73.59
N THR A 16 -8.09 75.07 73.17
CA THR A 16 -8.87 74.16 72.32
C THR A 16 -8.28 74.10 70.91
N THR A 17 -7.88 75.25 70.35
CA THR A 17 -7.20 75.32 69.04
C THR A 17 -5.89 74.54 69.05
N HIS A 18 -5.07 74.70 70.09
CA HIS A 18 -3.81 73.96 70.22
C HIS A 18 -4.00 72.44 70.34
N ASN A 19 -5.03 72.00 71.08
CA ASN A 19 -5.38 70.57 71.15
C ASN A 19 -5.90 70.01 69.81
N ILE A 20 -6.57 70.84 69.01
CA ILE A 20 -7.01 70.47 67.66
C ILE A 20 -5.80 70.37 66.72
N GLU A 21 -4.89 71.35 66.73
CA GLU A 21 -3.63 71.31 65.95
C GLU A 21 -2.83 70.04 66.25
N LYS A 22 -2.61 69.73 67.53
CA LYS A 22 -1.88 68.52 67.92
C LYS A 22 -2.56 67.21 67.48
N LYS A 23 -3.91 67.19 67.43
CA LYS A 23 -4.68 66.07 66.86
C LYS A 23 -4.57 66.02 65.34
N VAL A 24 -4.58 67.17 64.68
CA VAL A 24 -4.41 67.29 63.22
C VAL A 24 -3.03 66.81 62.80
N ASP A 25 -1.96 67.23 63.49
CA ASP A 25 -0.59 66.77 63.24
C ASP A 25 -0.48 65.24 63.40
N GLY A 26 -1.09 64.69 64.46
CA GLY A 26 -1.13 63.25 64.68
C GLY A 26 -2.00 62.48 63.67
N VAL A 27 -2.96 63.14 63.03
CA VAL A 27 -3.71 62.58 61.89
C VAL A 27 -2.85 62.65 60.63
N ASP A 28 -2.12 63.74 60.40
CA ASP A 28 -1.27 63.94 59.23
C ASP A 28 -0.11 62.93 59.18
N GLU A 29 0.55 62.67 60.33
CA GLU A 29 1.55 61.60 60.45
C GLU A 29 0.97 60.22 60.12
N LYS A 30 -0.25 59.91 60.61
CA LYS A 30 -0.93 58.65 60.28
C LYS A 30 -1.28 58.56 58.80
N VAL A 31 -1.72 59.66 58.18
CA VAL A 31 -2.05 59.72 56.76
C VAL A 31 -0.80 59.53 55.90
N GLN A 32 0.33 60.14 56.27
CA GLN A 32 1.61 59.88 55.60
C GLN A 32 2.05 58.42 55.73
N GLY A 33 1.90 57.82 56.93
CA GLY A 33 2.19 56.40 57.15
C GLY A 33 1.31 55.48 56.30
N VAL A 34 0.02 55.80 56.16
CA VAL A 34 -0.89 55.09 55.24
C VAL A 34 -0.46 55.27 53.79
N GLY A 35 -0.09 56.48 53.37
CA GLY A 35 0.40 56.75 52.01
C GLY A 35 1.65 55.95 51.66
N ALA A 36 2.62 55.85 52.59
CA ALA A 36 3.80 55.02 52.41
C ALA A 36 3.44 53.52 52.31
N GLY A 37 2.51 53.04 53.14
CA GLY A 37 2.02 51.66 53.06
C GLY A 37 1.29 51.35 51.76
N VAL A 38 0.51 52.30 51.21
CA VAL A 38 -0.16 52.16 49.91
C VAL A 38 0.87 52.06 48.78
N ASN A 39 1.96 52.83 48.83
CA ASN A 39 3.03 52.75 47.83
C ASN A 39 3.76 51.40 47.85
N ASP A 40 4.12 50.89 49.04
CA ASP A 40 4.72 49.54 49.18
C ASP A 40 3.81 48.45 48.60
N VAL A 41 2.51 48.52 48.90
CA VAL A 41 1.53 47.58 48.34
C VAL A 41 1.46 47.68 46.81
N ASN A 42 1.54 48.89 46.25
CA ASN A 42 1.48 49.09 44.80
C ASN A 42 2.73 48.54 44.09
N GLU A 43 3.93 48.74 44.64
CA GLU A 43 5.17 48.14 44.11
C GLU A 43 5.10 46.61 44.14
N ARG A 44 4.58 46.03 45.23
CA ARG A 44 4.37 44.58 45.33
C ARG A 44 3.34 44.06 44.32
N LEU A 45 2.26 44.81 44.09
CA LEU A 45 1.25 44.48 43.08
C LEU A 45 1.83 44.49 41.66
N GLN A 46 2.68 45.47 41.34
CA GLN A 46 3.36 45.53 40.05
C GLN A 46 4.27 44.31 39.83
N GLY A 47 5.04 43.91 40.85
CA GLY A 47 5.85 42.70 40.78
C GLY A 47 5.03 41.41 40.65
N VAL A 48 3.82 41.36 41.21
CA VAL A 48 2.89 40.24 40.98
C VAL A 48 2.40 40.23 39.53
N ASP A 49 2.04 41.38 38.96
CA ASP A 49 1.53 41.49 37.58
C ASP A 49 2.59 41.08 36.55
N GLU A 50 3.85 41.50 36.75
CA GLU A 50 5.00 41.07 35.95
C GLU A 50 5.19 39.55 36.02
N ASN A 51 5.11 38.96 37.21
CA ASN A 51 5.20 37.51 37.38
C ASN A 51 4.03 36.77 36.70
N VAL A 52 2.81 37.30 36.80
CA VAL A 52 1.63 36.75 36.13
C VAL A 52 1.83 36.77 34.61
N HIS A 53 2.33 37.88 34.05
CA HIS A 53 2.62 37.99 32.63
C HIS A 53 3.72 37.00 32.18
N VAL A 54 4.75 36.78 32.99
CA VAL A 54 5.78 35.77 32.70
C VAL A 54 5.21 34.36 32.74
N ILE A 55 4.32 34.06 33.71
CA ILE A 55 3.67 32.77 33.82
C ILE A 55 2.75 32.52 32.61
N ASP A 56 1.98 33.52 32.19
CA ASP A 56 1.08 33.42 31.03
C ASP A 56 1.85 33.07 29.74
N GLY A 57 2.97 33.74 29.50
CA GLY A 57 3.85 33.42 28.36
C GLY A 57 4.41 31.98 28.40
N LYS A 58 4.77 31.49 29.59
CA LYS A 58 5.20 30.09 29.78
C LYS A 58 4.05 29.11 29.54
N VAL A 59 2.84 29.43 30.00
CA VAL A 59 1.64 28.61 29.80
C VAL A 59 1.31 28.53 28.31
N GLN A 60 1.35 29.64 27.58
CA GLN A 60 1.11 29.65 26.13
C GLN A 60 2.14 28.79 25.39
N THR A 61 3.42 28.89 25.75
CA THR A 61 4.47 28.06 25.14
C THR A 61 4.22 26.57 25.37
N ILE A 62 3.80 26.17 26.58
CA ILE A 62 3.47 24.77 26.90
C ILE A 62 2.25 24.29 26.10
N ILE A 63 1.23 25.14 25.92
CA ILE A 63 0.07 24.83 25.09
C ILE A 63 0.51 24.59 23.65
N ASP A 64 1.29 25.50 23.08
CA ASP A 64 1.78 25.40 21.69
C ASP A 64 2.63 24.14 21.48
N ASP A 65 3.55 23.84 22.40
CA ASP A 65 4.35 22.61 22.38
C ASP A 65 3.48 21.35 22.50
N GLY A 66 2.43 21.41 23.34
CA GLY A 66 1.45 20.33 23.51
C GLY A 66 0.65 20.06 22.24
N GLU A 67 0.17 21.11 21.56
CA GLU A 67 -0.55 21.00 20.28
C GLU A 67 0.33 20.44 19.16
N LYS A 68 1.58 20.89 19.10
CA LYS A 68 2.58 20.37 18.16
C LYS A 68 2.85 18.89 18.42
N ALA A 69 3.10 18.51 19.66
CA ALA A 69 3.32 17.11 20.05
C ALA A 69 2.11 16.23 19.72
N ALA A 70 0.88 16.71 19.93
CA ALA A 70 -0.34 16.00 19.58
C ALA A 70 -0.46 15.78 18.06
N THR A 71 -0.10 16.77 17.25
CA THR A 71 -0.11 16.69 15.79
C THR A 71 0.92 15.68 15.28
N GLU A 72 2.15 15.71 15.81
CA GLU A 72 3.20 14.74 15.49
C GLU A 72 2.79 13.31 15.88
N ALA A 73 2.22 13.13 17.08
CA ALA A 73 1.73 11.84 17.54
C ALA A 73 0.64 11.28 16.61
N LYS A 74 -0.28 12.13 16.14
CA LYS A 74 -1.33 11.73 15.18
C LYS A 74 -0.74 11.27 13.85
N LEU A 75 0.27 11.98 13.34
CA LEU A 75 0.98 11.59 12.11
C LEU A 75 1.68 10.24 12.29
N ILE A 76 2.42 10.06 13.38
CA ILE A 76 3.11 8.81 13.71
C ILE A 76 2.12 7.65 13.78
N MET A 77 0.96 7.85 14.43
CA MET A 77 -0.07 6.83 14.55
C MET A 77 -0.63 6.41 13.19
N HIS A 78 -0.94 7.36 12.29
CA HIS A 78 -1.42 7.06 10.94
C HIS A 78 -0.37 6.30 10.12
N THR A 79 0.89 6.75 10.13
CA THR A 79 1.99 6.05 9.44
C THR A 79 2.22 4.65 10.00
N THR A 80 2.13 4.49 11.32
CA THR A 80 2.30 3.18 11.98
C THR A 80 1.15 2.25 11.60
N ALA A 81 -0.10 2.71 11.63
CA ALA A 81 -1.26 1.92 11.20
C ALA A 81 -1.13 1.46 9.74
N HIS A 82 -0.72 2.36 8.84
CA HIS A 82 -0.47 2.01 7.43
C HIS A 82 0.63 0.94 7.29
N LYS A 83 1.77 1.11 7.97
CA LYS A 83 2.87 0.13 7.96
C LYS A 83 2.44 -1.23 8.51
N VAL A 84 1.65 -1.26 9.58
CA VAL A 84 1.09 -2.49 10.16
C VAL A 84 0.16 -3.19 9.16
N GLY A 85 -0.69 -2.44 8.45
CA GLY A 85 -1.55 -2.99 7.39
C GLY A 85 -0.74 -3.62 6.25
N GLU A 86 0.30 -2.94 5.78
CA GLU A 86 1.25 -3.44 4.76
C GLU A 86 1.95 -4.74 5.19
N VAL A 87 2.40 -4.83 6.45
CA VAL A 87 3.02 -6.05 6.99
C VAL A 87 2.03 -7.20 7.01
N LYS A 88 0.80 -6.99 7.50
CA LYS A 88 -0.24 -8.02 7.51
C LYS A 88 -0.57 -8.52 6.10
N ARG A 89 -0.73 -7.61 5.14
CA ARG A 89 -0.99 -7.99 3.73
C ARG A 89 0.16 -8.79 3.11
N ARG A 90 1.42 -8.40 3.38
CA ARG A 90 2.58 -9.17 2.90
C ARG A 90 2.58 -10.59 3.48
N GLN A 91 2.27 -10.74 4.76
CA GLN A 91 2.18 -12.03 5.42
C GLN A 91 1.04 -12.90 4.87
N LEU A 92 -0.12 -12.30 4.58
CA LEU A 92 -1.23 -13.00 3.93
C LEU A 92 -0.80 -13.50 2.55
N ARG A 93 -0.20 -12.65 1.69
CA ARG A 93 0.27 -13.06 0.36
C ARG A 93 1.31 -14.19 0.42
N GLN A 94 2.19 -14.17 1.42
CA GLN A 94 3.14 -15.26 1.66
C GLN A 94 2.44 -16.56 2.06
N SER A 95 1.41 -16.48 2.91
CA SER A 95 0.61 -17.63 3.34
C SER A 95 -0.17 -18.24 2.18
N LEU A 96 -0.80 -17.41 1.34
CA LEU A 96 -1.49 -17.85 0.13
C LEU A 96 -0.55 -18.51 -0.87
N ARG A 97 0.64 -17.93 -1.07
CA ARG A 97 1.67 -18.52 -1.94
C ARG A 97 2.16 -19.87 -1.41
N ALA A 98 2.42 -19.97 -0.11
CA ALA A 98 2.83 -21.22 0.52
C ALA A 98 1.73 -22.30 0.42
N TRP A 99 0.47 -21.91 0.59
CA TRP A 99 -0.68 -22.81 0.47
C TRP A 99 -0.85 -23.36 -0.95
N GLN A 100 -0.76 -22.52 -1.97
CA GLN A 100 -0.92 -22.98 -3.36
C GLN A 100 0.34 -23.65 -3.92
N SER A 101 1.51 -23.32 -3.36
CA SER A 101 2.82 -23.85 -3.77
C SER A 101 3.01 -23.87 -5.30
N PRO A 102 2.85 -22.73 -6.01
CA PRO A 102 2.94 -22.71 -7.46
C PRO A 102 4.37 -22.92 -7.95
N SER A 103 4.53 -23.58 -9.10
CA SER A 103 5.78 -23.64 -9.84
C SER A 103 6.27 -22.23 -10.19
N ASP A 104 7.58 -22.00 -10.16
CA ASP A 104 8.16 -20.70 -10.55
C ASP A 104 8.33 -20.60 -12.08
N PRO A 105 7.58 -19.74 -12.78
CA PRO A 105 7.73 -19.56 -14.22
C PRO A 105 8.93 -18.65 -14.58
N SER A 106 9.52 -17.96 -13.60
CA SER A 106 10.61 -17.00 -13.85
C SER A 106 11.88 -17.67 -14.36
N THR A 107 12.13 -18.93 -13.98
CA THR A 107 13.28 -19.70 -14.48
C THR A 107 13.22 -19.89 -16.00
N ASN A 108 12.05 -20.26 -16.52
CA ASN A 108 11.83 -20.43 -17.96
C ASN A 108 11.90 -19.09 -18.67
N HIS A 109 11.32 -18.04 -18.06
CA HIS A 109 11.36 -16.69 -18.60
C HIS A 109 12.78 -16.15 -18.75
N VAL A 110 13.63 -16.29 -17.71
CA VAL A 110 15.03 -15.85 -17.74
C VAL A 110 15.79 -16.60 -18.82
N ILE A 111 15.67 -17.92 -18.90
CA ILE A 111 16.34 -18.73 -19.93
C ILE A 111 15.92 -18.27 -21.34
N ALA A 112 14.62 -18.06 -21.57
CA ALA A 112 14.12 -17.60 -22.86
C ALA A 112 14.58 -16.18 -23.20
N SER A 113 14.58 -15.28 -22.21
CA SER A 113 15.02 -13.89 -22.35
C SER A 113 16.53 -13.79 -22.60
N ASP A 114 17.35 -14.61 -21.94
CA ASP A 114 18.81 -14.64 -22.14
C ASP A 114 19.19 -15.19 -23.52
N CYS A 115 18.33 -16.06 -24.08
CA CYS A 115 18.49 -16.56 -25.45
C CYS A 115 18.01 -15.57 -26.52
N GLN A 116 17.38 -14.46 -26.13
CA GLN A 116 16.88 -13.46 -27.06
C GLN A 116 18.01 -12.57 -27.57
N HIS A 117 18.24 -12.57 -28.89
CA HIS A 117 19.06 -11.54 -29.52
C HIS A 117 18.24 -10.26 -29.74
N GLU A 118 18.84 -9.10 -29.46
CA GLU A 118 18.20 -7.80 -29.64
C GLU A 118 17.65 -7.64 -31.07
N GLY A 119 16.43 -7.10 -31.20
CA GLY A 119 15.72 -6.90 -32.47
C GLY A 119 14.95 -8.12 -33.02
N THR A 120 15.21 -9.35 -32.55
CA THR A 120 14.60 -10.57 -33.14
C THR A 120 13.08 -10.71 -32.94
N ALA A 121 12.53 -10.11 -31.89
CA ALA A 121 11.09 -10.10 -31.62
C ALA A 121 10.40 -8.79 -32.01
N GLU A 122 11.16 -7.80 -32.46
CA GLU A 122 10.68 -6.43 -32.66
C GLU A 122 9.62 -6.34 -33.77
N TRP A 123 9.77 -7.13 -34.84
CA TRP A 123 8.79 -7.22 -35.92
C TRP A 123 7.39 -7.59 -35.43
N PHE A 124 7.30 -8.36 -34.34
CA PHE A 124 6.04 -8.78 -33.74
C PHE A 124 5.58 -7.78 -32.69
N CYS A 125 6.44 -7.40 -31.73
CA CYS A 125 6.09 -6.49 -30.64
C CYS A 125 5.74 -5.08 -31.12
N LYS A 126 6.29 -4.63 -32.25
CA LYS A 126 5.89 -3.37 -32.92
C LYS A 126 4.88 -3.58 -34.05
N GLY A 127 4.43 -4.81 -34.24
CA GLY A 127 3.50 -5.19 -35.29
C GLY A 127 2.05 -4.83 -34.95
N THR A 128 1.26 -4.56 -35.99
CA THR A 128 -0.15 -4.18 -35.86
C THR A 128 -1.01 -5.26 -35.22
N ILE A 129 -0.66 -6.54 -35.37
CA ILE A 129 -1.37 -7.67 -34.77
C ILE A 129 -1.29 -7.60 -33.24
N PHE A 130 -0.10 -7.37 -32.71
CA PHE A 130 0.12 -7.32 -31.27
C PHE A 130 -0.49 -6.07 -30.65
N GLU A 131 -0.34 -4.90 -31.29
CA GLU A 131 -0.99 -3.67 -30.83
C GLU A 131 -2.52 -3.77 -30.86
N LYS A 132 -3.09 -4.36 -31.91
CA LYS A 132 -4.53 -4.61 -31.97
C LYS A 132 -4.96 -5.55 -30.85
N TRP A 133 -4.22 -6.62 -30.60
CA TRP A 133 -4.51 -7.55 -29.52
C TRP A 133 -4.46 -6.89 -28.14
N LYS A 134 -3.48 -6.01 -27.87
CA LYS A 134 -3.43 -5.21 -26.65
C LYS A 134 -4.67 -4.32 -26.48
N ALA A 135 -5.19 -3.77 -27.58
CA ALA A 135 -6.38 -2.93 -27.53
C ALA A 135 -7.70 -3.70 -27.41
N THR A 136 -7.83 -4.87 -28.05
CA THR A 136 -9.09 -5.63 -28.13
C THR A 136 -9.22 -6.73 -27.08
N GLY A 137 -8.11 -7.24 -26.56
CA GLY A 137 -8.08 -8.29 -25.54
C GLY A 137 -8.63 -9.65 -26.00
N SER A 138 -8.60 -9.97 -27.28
CA SER A 138 -9.07 -11.28 -27.78
C SER A 138 -8.06 -12.42 -27.48
N LEU A 139 -8.39 -13.67 -27.78
CA LEU A 139 -7.38 -14.73 -27.84
C LEU A 139 -6.38 -14.45 -28.97
N LEU A 140 -5.07 -14.53 -28.70
CA LEU A 140 -4.02 -14.51 -29.71
C LEU A 140 -3.24 -15.82 -29.66
N TRP A 141 -3.48 -16.70 -30.63
CA TRP A 141 -2.82 -17.98 -30.74
C TRP A 141 -1.61 -17.90 -31.66
N ILE A 142 -0.41 -18.00 -31.10
CA ILE A 142 0.85 -18.00 -31.86
C ILE A 142 1.30 -19.43 -32.08
N HIS A 143 1.42 -19.84 -33.34
CA HIS A 143 1.99 -21.12 -33.71
C HIS A 143 3.17 -20.93 -34.67
N GLY A 144 4.24 -21.67 -34.43
CA GLY A 144 5.39 -21.70 -35.33
C GLY A 144 5.14 -22.68 -36.49
N LYS A 145 5.60 -22.36 -37.69
CA LYS A 145 5.74 -23.38 -38.74
C LYS A 145 6.83 -24.34 -38.27
N ARG A 146 6.48 -25.61 -38.07
CA ARG A 146 7.47 -26.69 -37.91
C ARG A 146 8.29 -26.72 -39.20
N MET A 147 9.55 -26.28 -39.13
CA MET A 147 10.44 -26.44 -40.27
C MET A 147 10.79 -27.92 -40.38
N HIS A 148 10.08 -28.63 -41.26
CA HIS A 148 10.41 -29.99 -41.68
C HIS A 148 11.64 -29.95 -42.60
N LEU A 149 12.74 -29.32 -42.17
CA LEU A 149 14.00 -29.32 -42.88
C LEU A 149 15.05 -30.12 -42.09
N LEU A 150 14.76 -31.41 -41.89
CA LEU A 150 15.78 -32.40 -41.57
C LEU A 150 15.40 -33.84 -41.96
N LEU A 151 14.45 -34.01 -42.88
CA LEU A 151 14.09 -35.34 -43.41
C LEU A 151 14.68 -35.63 -44.81
N LEU A 152 15.59 -34.79 -45.32
CA LEU A 152 16.25 -35.06 -46.60
C LEU A 152 17.68 -35.61 -46.48
N THR A 153 18.24 -35.81 -45.27
CA THR A 153 19.63 -36.30 -45.14
C THR A 153 19.92 -37.39 -44.12
N THR A 154 18.96 -37.87 -43.31
CA THR A 154 19.28 -38.99 -42.41
C THR A 154 18.13 -40.01 -42.32
N ASN A 155 18.45 -41.28 -42.60
CA ASN A 155 17.59 -42.45 -42.42
C ASN A 155 17.44 -42.79 -40.93
N VAL A 156 17.04 -41.83 -40.09
CA VAL A 156 16.71 -42.09 -38.69
C VAL A 156 15.19 -42.18 -38.59
N ARG A 157 14.70 -43.41 -38.38
CA ARG A 157 13.35 -43.65 -37.86
C ARG A 157 13.37 -43.33 -36.37
N SER A 158 12.83 -42.18 -36.00
CA SER A 158 12.47 -41.88 -34.61
C SER A 158 11.11 -41.18 -34.62
N ASP A 159 10.08 -41.89 -34.15
CA ASP A 159 8.71 -41.41 -33.99
C ASP A 159 8.54 -40.42 -32.81
N ASP A 160 9.59 -39.70 -32.42
CA ASP A 160 9.53 -38.77 -31.28
C ASP A 160 10.53 -37.61 -31.40
N HIS A 161 10.37 -36.77 -32.42
CA HIS A 161 11.11 -35.50 -32.52
C HIS A 161 10.15 -34.32 -32.70
N SER A 162 9.66 -33.80 -31.57
CA SER A 162 9.17 -32.43 -31.48
C SER A 162 10.35 -31.48 -31.73
N VAL A 163 10.50 -30.96 -32.94
CA VAL A 163 11.57 -30.00 -33.26
C VAL A 163 11.27 -28.67 -32.55
N ALA A 164 11.83 -28.51 -31.36
CA ALA A 164 12.04 -27.23 -30.69
C ALA A 164 13.00 -26.37 -31.53
N GLY A 165 12.79 -25.05 -31.61
CA GLY A 165 13.74 -24.15 -32.31
C GLY A 165 13.13 -23.07 -33.20
N SER A 166 11.81 -22.97 -33.35
CA SER A 166 11.18 -21.88 -34.13
C SER A 166 11.11 -20.52 -33.40
N GLY A 167 11.79 -20.38 -32.25
CA GLY A 167 11.84 -19.13 -31.47
C GLY A 167 10.56 -18.73 -30.73
N LYS A 168 9.58 -19.64 -30.53
CA LYS A 168 8.32 -19.31 -29.84
C LYS A 168 8.52 -18.80 -28.41
N SER A 169 9.29 -19.52 -27.61
CA SER A 169 9.56 -19.13 -26.22
C SER A 169 10.32 -17.82 -26.11
N ILE A 170 11.26 -17.56 -27.05
CA ILE A 170 11.98 -16.28 -27.18
C ILE A 170 11.00 -15.14 -27.52
N LEU A 171 10.06 -15.38 -28.44
CA LEU A 171 9.01 -14.41 -28.75
C LEU A 171 8.08 -14.19 -27.55
N CYS A 172 7.73 -15.26 -26.84
CA CYS A 172 6.89 -15.19 -25.64
C CYS A 172 7.55 -14.37 -24.52
N SER A 173 8.86 -14.56 -24.26
CA SER A 173 9.58 -13.73 -23.30
C SER A 173 9.61 -12.26 -23.73
N ALA A 174 9.76 -11.96 -25.02
CA ALA A 174 9.69 -10.58 -25.50
C ALA A 174 8.31 -9.94 -25.27
N ILE A 175 7.22 -10.70 -25.51
CA ILE A 175 5.84 -10.25 -25.22
C ILE A 175 5.66 -9.98 -23.72
N ILE A 176 6.12 -10.89 -22.87
CA ILE A 176 6.07 -10.71 -21.40
C ILE A 176 6.84 -9.45 -21.00
N ASN A 177 8.03 -9.21 -21.57
CA ASN A 177 8.84 -8.04 -21.27
C ASN A 177 8.18 -6.72 -21.70
N ASP A 178 7.52 -6.68 -22.86
CA ASP A 178 6.75 -5.52 -23.32
C ASP A 178 5.62 -5.18 -22.32
N ILE A 179 4.80 -6.18 -21.99
CA ILE A 179 3.64 -6.00 -21.10
C ILE A 179 4.08 -5.74 -19.65
N ALA A 180 5.23 -6.27 -19.23
CA ALA A 180 5.80 -6.04 -17.90
C ALA A 180 6.05 -4.55 -17.63
N THR A 181 6.33 -3.74 -18.65
CA THR A 181 6.49 -2.29 -18.50
C THR A 181 5.17 -1.63 -18.06
N LEU A 182 4.06 -1.98 -18.73
CA LEU A 182 2.71 -1.52 -18.40
C LEU A 182 2.25 -2.02 -17.02
N HIS A 183 2.58 -3.28 -16.69
CA HIS A 183 2.24 -3.88 -15.41
C HIS A 183 3.02 -3.25 -14.24
N LYS A 184 4.28 -2.87 -14.44
CA LYS A 184 5.08 -2.13 -13.44
C LYS A 184 4.52 -0.73 -13.21
N ALA A 185 4.04 -0.08 -14.26
CA ALA A 185 3.41 1.24 -14.18
C ALA A 185 1.97 1.21 -13.61
N GLY A 186 1.39 0.02 -13.40
CA GLY A 186 0.05 -0.14 -12.81
C GLY A 186 -1.11 0.04 -13.78
N PHE A 187 -0.85 0.05 -15.10
CA PHE A 187 -1.88 0.21 -16.12
C PHE A 187 -2.61 -1.10 -16.48
N VAL A 188 -2.00 -2.25 -16.18
CA VAL A 188 -2.51 -3.57 -16.54
C VAL A 188 -2.13 -4.57 -15.44
N TYR A 189 -2.83 -5.69 -15.36
CA TYR A 189 -2.38 -6.88 -14.63
C TYR A 189 -1.81 -7.91 -15.60
N MET A 190 -0.82 -8.67 -15.15
CA MET A 190 -0.20 -9.70 -15.96
C MET A 190 0.11 -10.93 -15.11
N ALA A 191 -0.19 -12.10 -15.67
CA ALA A 191 0.31 -13.37 -15.19
C ALA A 191 0.75 -14.22 -16.38
N TYR A 192 1.79 -15.03 -16.19
CA TYR A 192 2.31 -15.87 -17.25
C TYR A 192 2.69 -17.26 -16.76
N PHE A 193 2.66 -18.24 -17.67
CA PHE A 193 2.99 -19.62 -17.38
C PHE A 193 3.78 -20.22 -18.54
N TYR A 194 4.84 -20.95 -18.21
CA TYR A 194 5.60 -21.75 -19.17
C TYR A 194 5.28 -23.20 -18.88
N PHE A 195 4.68 -23.89 -19.85
CA PHE A 195 4.65 -25.34 -19.81
C PHE A 195 6.07 -25.86 -20.09
N ASP A 196 6.48 -26.91 -19.39
CA ASP A 196 7.81 -27.52 -19.56
C ASP A 196 7.72 -29.04 -19.42
N PHE A 197 7.99 -29.78 -20.49
CA PHE A 197 7.89 -31.25 -20.47
C PHE A 197 8.87 -31.92 -19.49
N ARG A 198 9.89 -31.18 -19.02
CA ARG A 198 10.90 -31.67 -18.06
C ARG A 198 10.50 -31.42 -16.61
N ASP A 199 9.53 -30.54 -16.38
CA ASP A 199 9.08 -30.12 -15.05
C ASP A 199 7.64 -30.56 -14.83
N VAL A 200 7.45 -31.58 -13.99
CA VAL A 200 6.12 -32.19 -13.75
C VAL A 200 5.13 -31.22 -13.13
N ASP A 201 5.62 -30.19 -12.42
CA ASP A 201 4.82 -29.14 -11.80
C ASP A 201 4.46 -28.03 -12.81
N LYS A 202 4.78 -28.21 -14.11
CA LYS A 202 4.47 -27.29 -15.22
C LYS A 202 3.70 -27.96 -16.35
N GLN A 203 2.95 -29.02 -16.03
CA GLN A 203 2.35 -29.89 -17.03
C GLN A 203 0.85 -30.12 -16.82
N SER A 204 0.21 -29.46 -15.87
CA SER A 204 -1.22 -29.67 -15.59
C SER A 204 -2.04 -28.39 -15.56
N ARG A 205 -3.36 -28.55 -15.72
CA ARG A 205 -4.37 -27.51 -15.46
C ARG A 205 -4.21 -26.91 -14.06
N ARG A 206 -3.99 -27.76 -13.05
CA ARG A 206 -3.89 -27.32 -11.65
C ARG A 206 -2.70 -26.40 -11.43
N ASP A 207 -1.57 -26.71 -12.04
CA ASP A 207 -0.34 -25.91 -11.91
C ASP A 207 -0.47 -24.55 -12.60
N LEU A 208 -1.07 -24.54 -13.80
CA LEU A 208 -1.44 -23.31 -14.48
C LEU A 208 -2.30 -22.42 -13.58
N LEU A 209 -3.43 -22.95 -13.07
CA LEU A 209 -4.37 -22.17 -12.26
C LEU A 209 -3.71 -21.61 -10.99
N ARG A 210 -2.97 -22.44 -10.26
CA ARG A 210 -2.23 -22.02 -9.05
C ARG A 210 -1.26 -20.89 -9.33
N SER A 211 -0.49 -21.01 -10.40
CA SER A 211 0.50 -20.01 -10.78
C SER A 211 -0.16 -18.67 -11.15
N LEU A 212 -1.23 -18.70 -11.95
CA LEU A 212 -1.97 -17.50 -12.33
C LEU A 212 -2.59 -16.80 -11.11
N LEU A 213 -3.29 -17.55 -10.25
CA LEU A 213 -3.94 -17.01 -9.05
C LEU A 213 -2.95 -16.33 -8.11
N VAL A 214 -1.80 -16.96 -7.86
CA VAL A 214 -0.77 -16.40 -6.97
C VAL A 214 -0.13 -15.16 -7.58
N GLN A 215 0.19 -15.17 -8.89
CA GLN A 215 0.76 -14.01 -9.56
C GLN A 215 -0.17 -12.79 -9.55
N LEU A 216 -1.45 -12.99 -9.85
CA LEU A 216 -2.46 -11.93 -9.81
C LEU A 216 -2.65 -11.38 -8.38
N SER A 217 -2.79 -12.27 -7.40
CA SER A 217 -2.96 -11.89 -5.99
C SER A 217 -1.74 -11.18 -5.39
N ALA A 218 -0.54 -11.45 -5.93
CA ALA A 218 0.68 -10.81 -5.46
C ALA A 218 0.78 -9.32 -5.81
N ARG A 219 -0.10 -8.79 -6.67
CA ARG A 219 -0.03 -7.41 -7.19
C ARG A 219 -1.32 -6.61 -7.06
N SER A 220 -2.42 -7.23 -6.65
CA SER A 220 -3.75 -6.60 -6.52
C SER A 220 -4.37 -6.97 -5.17
N ASP A 221 -4.77 -5.96 -4.39
CA ASP A 221 -5.50 -6.19 -3.13
C ASP A 221 -6.85 -6.89 -3.38
N PRO A 222 -7.70 -6.45 -4.34
CA PRO A 222 -8.94 -7.17 -4.65
C PRO A 222 -8.74 -8.65 -5.03
N PHE A 223 -7.70 -8.96 -5.82
CA PHE A 223 -7.41 -10.37 -6.15
C PHE A 223 -6.92 -11.14 -4.92
N CYS A 224 -6.08 -10.52 -4.09
CA CYS A 224 -5.65 -11.11 -2.84
C CYS A 224 -6.84 -11.41 -1.91
N ASP A 225 -7.85 -10.55 -1.86
CA ASP A 225 -9.05 -10.74 -1.05
C ASP A 225 -9.89 -11.92 -1.57
N ILE A 226 -10.07 -12.04 -2.89
CA ILE A 226 -10.76 -13.18 -3.52
C ILE A 226 -10.04 -14.50 -3.19
N LEU A 227 -8.72 -14.57 -3.39
CA LEU A 227 -7.95 -15.77 -3.08
C LEU A 227 -7.93 -16.07 -1.57
N SER A 228 -7.92 -15.03 -0.73
CA SER A 228 -8.00 -15.19 0.72
C SER A 228 -9.34 -15.76 1.16
N ARG A 229 -10.44 -15.43 0.49
CA ARG A 229 -11.74 -16.04 0.80
C ARG A 229 -11.71 -17.53 0.50
N LEU A 230 -11.18 -17.92 -0.66
CA LEU A 230 -10.98 -19.34 -1.00
C LEU A 230 -10.09 -20.04 0.04
N TYR A 231 -9.03 -19.38 0.52
CA TYR A 231 -8.14 -19.90 1.56
C TYR A 231 -8.88 -20.19 2.88
N THR A 232 -9.70 -19.25 3.35
CA THR A 232 -10.49 -19.40 4.58
C THR A 232 -11.58 -20.48 4.43
N GLU A 233 -12.23 -20.58 3.27
CA GLU A 233 -13.20 -21.66 2.98
C GLU A 233 -12.57 -23.07 3.00
N HIS A 234 -11.25 -23.15 2.87
CA HIS A 234 -10.47 -24.38 2.90
C HIS A 234 -9.67 -24.54 4.20
N ASP A 235 -10.33 -24.19 5.32
CA ASP A 235 -9.85 -24.34 6.69
C ASP A 235 -8.49 -23.66 6.88
N ASP A 236 -8.44 -22.38 6.52
CA ASP A 236 -7.23 -21.54 6.56
C ASP A 236 -6.01 -22.24 5.94
N GLY A 237 -6.22 -22.81 4.77
CA GLY A 237 -5.18 -23.44 3.95
C GLY A 237 -4.77 -24.85 4.37
N THR A 238 -5.43 -25.48 5.35
CA THR A 238 -5.12 -26.87 5.71
C THR A 238 -5.66 -27.87 4.68
N ARG A 239 -6.70 -27.50 3.92
CA ARG A 239 -7.19 -28.28 2.77
C ARG A 239 -6.83 -27.62 1.45
N GLN A 240 -6.71 -28.45 0.42
CA GLN A 240 -6.49 -27.99 -0.96
C GLN A 240 -7.83 -27.86 -1.69
N PRO A 241 -8.03 -26.79 -2.50
CA PRO A 241 -9.24 -26.61 -3.28
C PRO A 241 -9.25 -27.52 -4.50
N SER A 242 -10.44 -27.83 -5.02
CA SER A 242 -10.58 -28.53 -6.31
C SER A 242 -10.19 -27.63 -7.48
N ASP A 243 -9.89 -28.23 -8.64
CA ASP A 243 -9.55 -27.46 -9.85
C ASP A 243 -10.70 -26.58 -10.34
N ASN A 244 -11.95 -26.97 -10.07
CA ASN A 244 -13.12 -26.14 -10.37
C ASN A 244 -13.22 -24.94 -9.43
N ALA A 245 -12.89 -25.12 -8.15
CA ALA A 245 -12.85 -24.01 -7.20
C ALA A 245 -11.71 -23.03 -7.53
N LEU A 246 -10.55 -23.53 -7.97
CA LEU A 246 -9.46 -22.70 -8.50
C LEU A 246 -9.89 -21.91 -9.75
N MET A 247 -10.58 -22.57 -10.68
CA MET A 247 -11.07 -21.91 -11.89
C MET A 247 -12.14 -20.86 -11.58
N HIS A 248 -13.10 -21.17 -10.72
CA HIS A 248 -14.10 -20.20 -10.25
C HIS A 248 -13.43 -18.98 -9.60
N CYS A 249 -12.42 -19.21 -8.76
CA CYS A 249 -11.63 -18.14 -8.14
C CYS A 249 -10.94 -17.27 -9.19
N LEU A 250 -10.41 -17.86 -10.26
CA LEU A 250 -9.79 -17.11 -11.36
C LEU A 250 -10.86 -16.29 -12.11
N ASN A 251 -12.00 -16.88 -12.42
CA ASN A 251 -13.10 -16.18 -13.11
C ASN A 251 -13.58 -14.97 -12.31
N GLU A 252 -13.69 -15.11 -10.99
CA GLU A 252 -14.07 -13.99 -10.12
C GLU A 252 -13.04 -12.86 -10.16
N MET A 253 -11.73 -13.17 -10.16
CA MET A 253 -10.70 -12.15 -10.35
C MET A 253 -10.84 -11.47 -11.72
N LEU A 254 -11.09 -12.24 -12.78
CA LEU A 254 -11.15 -11.71 -14.15
C LEU A 254 -12.43 -10.93 -14.46
N THR A 255 -13.48 -11.09 -13.64
CA THR A 255 -14.79 -10.43 -13.83
C THR A 255 -15.03 -9.26 -12.87
N LEU A 256 -14.02 -8.84 -12.08
CA LEU A 256 -14.15 -7.67 -11.22
C LEU A 256 -14.46 -6.40 -12.04
N PRO A 257 -15.43 -5.58 -11.59
CA PRO A 257 -15.80 -4.36 -12.30
C PRO A 257 -14.71 -3.29 -12.21
N ASN A 258 -14.58 -2.47 -13.26
CA ASN A 258 -13.67 -1.32 -13.33
C ASN A 258 -12.18 -1.67 -13.15
N GLN A 259 -11.78 -2.92 -13.41
CA GLN A 259 -10.39 -3.31 -13.31
C GLN A 259 -9.56 -2.95 -14.56
N PRO A 260 -8.26 -2.68 -14.39
CA PRO A 260 -7.31 -2.64 -15.50
C PRO A 260 -7.35 -3.94 -16.33
N PRO A 261 -7.00 -3.89 -17.63
CA PRO A 261 -6.90 -5.08 -18.46
C PRO A 261 -5.98 -6.14 -17.85
N VAL A 262 -6.40 -7.40 -17.91
CA VAL A 262 -5.62 -8.55 -17.45
C VAL A 262 -5.07 -9.32 -18.66
N TYR A 263 -3.74 -9.49 -18.70
CA TYR A 263 -3.05 -10.28 -19.70
C TYR A 263 -2.58 -11.60 -19.12
N LEU A 264 -3.06 -12.71 -19.70
CA LEU A 264 -2.64 -14.06 -19.36
C LEU A 264 -1.83 -14.62 -20.53
N ILE A 265 -0.58 -15.00 -20.27
CA ILE A 265 0.38 -15.40 -21.29
C ILE A 265 0.82 -16.84 -21.01
N MET A 266 0.64 -17.75 -21.97
CA MET A 266 0.96 -19.17 -21.82
C MET A 266 1.90 -19.60 -22.94
N ASP A 267 3.09 -20.08 -22.58
CA ASP A 267 4.08 -20.60 -23.53
C ASP A 267 4.09 -22.13 -23.56
N ALA A 268 4.41 -22.69 -24.73
CA ALA A 268 4.72 -24.12 -24.90
C ALA A 268 3.62 -25.09 -24.44
N LEU A 269 2.33 -24.74 -24.60
CA LEU A 269 1.18 -25.60 -24.25
C LEU A 269 1.28 -27.02 -24.86
N ASP A 270 1.96 -27.17 -26.01
CA ASP A 270 2.24 -28.46 -26.64
C ASP A 270 3.24 -29.35 -25.88
N GLU A 271 3.86 -28.86 -24.80
CA GLU A 271 4.68 -29.63 -23.86
C GLU A 271 3.85 -30.27 -22.72
N CYS A 272 2.59 -29.87 -22.58
CA CYS A 272 1.65 -30.55 -21.67
C CYS A 272 1.33 -31.97 -22.19
N PRO A 273 1.38 -33.03 -21.36
CA PRO A 273 1.13 -34.40 -21.79
C PRO A 273 -0.23 -34.59 -22.48
N ASN A 274 -0.24 -35.32 -23.61
CA ASN A 274 -1.45 -35.60 -24.39
C ASN A 274 -1.82 -37.09 -24.48
N THR A 275 -1.10 -37.95 -23.75
CA THR A 275 -1.19 -39.41 -23.89
C THR A 275 -1.69 -40.11 -22.62
N SER A 276 -1.86 -39.38 -21.52
CA SER A 276 -2.29 -39.92 -20.22
C SER A 276 -3.62 -39.30 -19.76
N GLY A 277 -4.59 -40.16 -19.44
CA GLY A 277 -5.91 -39.77 -18.92
C GLY A 277 -6.94 -39.42 -19.99
N ILE A 278 -8.23 -39.47 -19.62
CA ILE A 278 -9.35 -38.98 -20.43
C ILE A 278 -10.21 -38.10 -19.51
N PRO A 279 -10.26 -36.76 -19.70
CA PRO A 279 -9.47 -35.98 -20.66
C PRO A 279 -7.97 -35.94 -20.31
N SER A 280 -7.11 -35.80 -21.33
CA SER A 280 -5.66 -35.65 -21.15
C SER A 280 -5.32 -34.35 -20.42
N ALA A 281 -4.11 -34.23 -19.86
CA ALA A 281 -3.68 -33.00 -19.20
C ALA A 281 -3.78 -31.78 -20.15
N ARG A 282 -3.40 -31.97 -21.42
CA ARG A 282 -3.50 -30.93 -22.46
C ARG A 282 -4.94 -30.55 -22.76
N GLU A 283 -5.84 -31.52 -22.85
CA GLU A 283 -7.27 -31.27 -23.06
C GLU A 283 -7.86 -30.45 -21.90
N GLN A 284 -7.49 -30.78 -20.65
CA GLN A 284 -7.92 -30.02 -19.48
C GLN A 284 -7.39 -28.57 -19.48
N VAL A 285 -6.16 -28.34 -19.94
CA VAL A 285 -5.62 -26.98 -20.13
C VAL A 285 -6.36 -26.23 -21.24
N LEU A 286 -6.66 -26.90 -22.35
CA LEU A 286 -7.43 -26.30 -23.44
C LEU A 286 -8.84 -25.92 -23.00
N ASP A 287 -9.46 -26.68 -22.10
CA ASP A 287 -10.75 -26.33 -21.51
C ASP A 287 -10.66 -25.05 -20.67
N VAL A 288 -9.57 -24.83 -19.92
CA VAL A 288 -9.31 -23.55 -19.25
C VAL A 288 -9.23 -22.42 -20.28
N VAL A 289 -8.51 -22.61 -21.39
CA VAL A 289 -8.40 -21.58 -22.45
C VAL A 289 -9.77 -21.25 -23.04
N LYS A 290 -10.62 -22.26 -23.30
CA LYS A 290 -11.98 -22.04 -23.82
C LYS A 290 -12.81 -21.23 -22.82
N GLU A 291 -12.83 -21.63 -21.56
CA GLU A 291 -13.58 -20.93 -20.52
C GLU A 291 -13.11 -19.48 -20.37
N LEU A 292 -11.79 -19.22 -20.43
CA LEU A 292 -11.25 -17.85 -20.42
C LEU A 292 -11.68 -16.99 -21.62
N VAL A 293 -11.90 -17.60 -22.78
CA VAL A 293 -12.40 -16.91 -23.97
C VAL A 293 -13.89 -16.60 -23.84
N ASP A 294 -14.65 -17.53 -23.28
CA ASP A 294 -16.10 -17.41 -23.10
C ASP A 294 -16.49 -16.43 -21.98
N LEU A 295 -15.56 -16.06 -21.10
CA LEU A 295 -15.78 -15.04 -20.05
C LEU A 295 -15.90 -13.60 -20.57
N ARG A 296 -15.54 -13.34 -21.83
CA ARG A 296 -15.46 -11.98 -22.41
C ARG A 296 -16.70 -11.55 -23.18
#